data_AF-A0A5K1GR96-F1
#
_entry.id   AF-A0A5K1GR96-F1
#
_cell.length_a   1.000
_cell.length_b   1.000
_cell.length_c   1.000
_cell.angle_alpha   90.00
_cell.angle_beta   90.00
_cell.angle_gamma   90.00
#
_symmetry.space_group_name_H-M   'P 1'
#
loop_
_entity.id
_entity.type
_entity.pdbx_description
1 polymer ?
#
loop_
_entity_poly.entity_id
_entity_poly.type
_entity_poly.pdbx_seq_one_letter_code
_entity_poly.pdbx_strand_id
1 'polypeptide(L)'
;MSSFHSATALLLVLLLGCFVASMADFSSTVDITWGDHRGAISRNGQQLSLSLDKISGSGFQSKQEFLFGKFDMKIKLVPGNSAGTVTAYY
;
A
#
# COMPACT_ATOMS: atom_id res chain seq x y z
N MET A 1 -36.89 22.14 -22.69
CA MET A 1 -36.77 21.81 -21.24
C MET A 1 -36.24 20.40 -20.98
N SER A 2 -36.59 19.38 -21.79
CA SER A 2 -36.09 17.99 -21.65
C SER A 2 -34.59 17.81 -21.94
N SER A 3 -34.04 18.51 -22.95
CA SER A 3 -32.61 18.46 -23.31
C SER A 3 -31.70 18.97 -22.19
N PHE A 4 -32.13 19.98 -21.43
CA PHE A 4 -31.38 20.49 -20.27
C PHE A 4 -31.28 19.45 -19.14
N HIS A 5 -32.37 18.72 -18.85
CA HIS A 5 -32.38 17.66 -17.83
C HIS A 5 -31.50 16.45 -18.22
N SER A 6 -31.47 16.13 -19.51
CA SER A 6 -30.61 15.06 -20.05
C SER A 6 -29.12 15.44 -20.00
N ALA A 7 -28.77 16.69 -20.30
CA ALA A 7 -27.40 17.18 -20.20
C ALA A 7 -26.91 17.24 -18.74
N THR A 8 -27.77 17.65 -17.80
CA THR A 8 -27.43 17.63 -16.36
C THR A 8 -27.27 16.20 -15.84
N ALA A 9 -28.09 15.26 -16.29
CA ALA A 9 -27.98 13.84 -15.92
C ALA A 9 -26.65 13.24 -16.44
N LEU A 10 -26.27 13.56 -17.68
CA LEU A 10 -25.01 13.10 -18.26
C LEU A 10 -23.79 13.67 -17.52
N LEU A 11 -23.84 14.95 -17.12
CA LEU A 11 -22.79 15.60 -16.35
C LEU A 11 -22.64 14.99 -14.94
N LEU A 12 -23.76 14.63 -14.29
CA LEU A 12 -23.77 13.92 -13.01
C LEU A 12 -23.14 12.52 -13.12
N VAL A 13 -23.44 11.77 -14.18
CA VAL A 13 -22.84 10.45 -14.43
C VAL A 13 -21.33 10.56 -14.68
N LEU A 14 -20.89 11.56 -15.44
CA LEU A 14 -19.46 11.86 -15.66
C LEU A 14 -18.74 12.24 -14.37
N LEU A 15 -19.35 13.09 -13.53
CA LEU A 15 -18.78 13.48 -12.24
C LEU A 15 -18.70 12.30 -11.26
N LEU A 16 -19.69 11.42 -11.23
CA LEU A 16 -19.68 10.18 -10.43
C LEU A 16 -18.62 9.17 -10.91
N GLY A 17 -18.36 9.10 -12.22
CA GLY A 17 -17.35 8.21 -12.81
C GLY A 17 -15.90 8.62 -12.51
N CYS A 18 -15.65 9.89 -12.15
CA CYS A 18 -14.31 10.40 -11.89
C CYS A 18 -13.75 10.11 -10.48
N PHE A 19 -14.52 9.51 -9.57
CA PHE A 19 -14.10 9.31 -8.17
C PHE A 19 -13.51 7.91 -7.87
N VAL A 20 -12.89 7.24 -8.84
CA VAL A 20 -12.10 6.04 -8.52
C VAL A 20 -10.67 6.47 -8.17
N ALA A 21 -10.52 7.14 -7.02
CA ALA A 21 -9.21 7.27 -6.40
C ALA A 21 -8.84 5.90 -5.82
N SER A 22 -8.13 5.10 -6.61
CA SER A 22 -7.50 3.87 -6.11
C SER A 22 -6.44 4.26 -5.09
N MET A 23 -6.78 4.11 -3.81
CA MET A 23 -5.81 4.22 -2.73
C MET A 23 -5.08 2.89 -2.63
N ALA A 24 -3.76 2.91 -2.83
CA ALA A 24 -2.95 1.72 -2.67
C ALA A 24 -3.07 1.19 -1.22
N ASP A 25 -3.43 -0.08 -1.09
CA ASP A 25 -3.64 -0.77 0.18
C ASP A 25 -2.70 -1.99 0.26
N PHE A 26 -1.78 -1.97 1.21
CA PHE A 26 -0.86 -3.08 1.48
C PHE A 26 -1.60 -4.38 1.82
N SER A 27 -2.73 -4.32 2.51
CA SER A 27 -3.53 -5.51 2.87
C SER A 27 -4.01 -6.28 1.64
N SER A 28 -4.19 -5.58 0.52
CA SER A 28 -4.63 -6.17 -0.75
C SER A 28 -3.48 -6.67 -1.64
N THR A 29 -2.24 -6.23 -1.39
CA THR A 29 -1.11 -6.40 -2.31
C THR A 29 0.05 -7.23 -1.75
N VAL A 30 0.22 -7.29 -0.43
CA VAL A 30 1.33 -8.02 0.21
C VAL A 30 0.82 -8.92 1.34
N ASP A 31 1.59 -9.97 1.61
CA ASP A 31 1.47 -10.80 2.81
C ASP A 31 2.69 -10.59 3.71
N ILE A 32 2.46 -10.52 5.02
CA ILE A 32 3.55 -10.56 6.00
C ILE A 32 3.95 -12.04 6.16
N THR A 33 5.14 -12.40 5.66
CA THR A 33 5.56 -13.80 5.54
C THR A 33 6.35 -14.28 6.75
N TRP A 34 6.96 -13.37 7.51
CA TRP A 34 7.66 -13.70 8.75
C TRP A 34 7.59 -12.57 9.77
N GLY A 35 7.84 -12.92 11.03
CA GLY A 35 8.07 -11.96 12.12
C GLY A 35 7.01 -11.96 13.22
N ASP A 36 6.01 -12.86 13.13
CA ASP A 36 4.92 -12.92 14.10
C ASP A 36 4.27 -11.52 14.24
N HIS A 37 4.21 -10.95 15.44
CA HIS A 37 3.66 -9.61 15.69
C HIS A 37 4.57 -8.42 15.28
N ARG A 38 5.73 -8.68 14.65
CA ARG A 38 6.70 -7.64 14.24
C ARG A 38 6.44 -7.06 12.85
N GLY A 39 5.49 -7.60 12.11
CA GLY A 39 4.95 -6.99 10.90
C GLY A 39 3.53 -6.51 11.17
N ALA A 40 3.19 -5.30 10.72
CA ALA A 40 1.82 -4.80 10.85
C ALA A 40 1.44 -3.90 9.68
N ILE A 41 0.19 -4.08 9.21
CA ILE A 41 -0.45 -3.15 8.28
C ILE A 41 -1.41 -2.28 9.09
N SER A 42 -1.32 -0.97 8.89
CA SER A 42 -2.05 0.03 9.67
C SER A 42 -2.53 1.18 8.76
N ARG A 43 -3.24 2.16 9.35
CA ARG A 43 -3.82 3.31 8.63
C ARG A 43 -4.66 2.88 7.43
N ASN A 44 -5.58 1.93 7.65
CA ASN A 44 -6.45 1.37 6.61
C ASN A 44 -5.67 0.95 5.36
N GLY A 45 -4.58 0.21 5.55
CA GLY A 45 -3.79 -0.31 4.43
C GLY A 45 -2.68 0.58 3.91
N GLN A 46 -2.59 1.84 4.36
CA GLN A 46 -1.65 2.81 3.80
C GLN A 46 -0.23 2.69 4.36
N GLN A 47 -0.04 1.97 5.47
CA GLN A 47 1.27 1.88 6.13
C GLN A 47 1.57 0.44 6.54
N LEU A 48 2.60 -0.13 5.91
CA LEU A 48 3.28 -1.33 6.37
C LEU A 48 4.43 -0.95 7.31
N SER A 49 4.49 -1.57 8.48
CA SER A 49 5.57 -1.37 9.45
C SER A 49 6.21 -2.71 9.79
N LEU A 50 7.54 -2.72 9.82
CA LEU A 50 8.37 -3.85 10.21
C LEU A 50 9.22 -3.47 11.42
N SER A 51 9.46 -4.42 12.32
CA SER A 51 10.33 -4.25 13.48
C SER A 51 11.28 -5.43 13.62
N LEU A 52 12.38 -5.18 14.31
CA LEU A 52 13.41 -6.16 14.62
C LEU A 52 13.78 -6.00 16.09
N ASP A 53 13.85 -7.12 16.79
CA ASP A 53 14.37 -7.20 18.15
C ASP A 53 15.41 -8.32 18.24
N LYS A 54 15.80 -8.68 19.47
CA LYS A 54 16.81 -9.71 19.72
C LYS A 54 16.35 -11.13 19.34
N ILE A 55 15.06 -11.34 19.14
CA ILE A 55 14.48 -12.65 18.85
C ILE A 55 14.36 -12.85 17.34
N SER A 56 13.84 -11.86 16.62
CA SER A 56 13.68 -11.94 15.16
C SER A 56 13.44 -10.56 14.52
N GLY A 57 13.49 -10.53 13.18
CA GLY A 57 12.98 -9.44 12.35
C GLY A 57 11.54 -9.67 11.89
N SER A 58 11.15 -8.97 10.84
CA SER A 58 9.92 -9.23 10.07
C SER A 58 10.09 -8.89 8.60
N GLY A 59 9.20 -9.43 7.76
CA GLY A 59 9.20 -9.15 6.34
C GLY A 59 7.89 -9.49 5.66
N PHE A 60 7.81 -9.08 4.40
CA PHE A 60 6.63 -9.21 3.57
C PHE A 60 7.02 -9.65 2.17
N GLN A 61 6.03 -10.15 1.43
CA GLN A 61 6.15 -10.51 0.03
C GLN A 61 4.90 -10.06 -0.72
N SER A 62 5.04 -9.74 -2.01
CA SER A 62 3.87 -9.51 -2.86
C SER A 62 3.02 -10.78 -2.97
N LYS A 63 1.69 -10.60 -3.01
CA LYS A 63 0.75 -11.71 -3.23
C LYS A 63 0.82 -12.29 -4.64
N GLN A 64 1.31 -11.49 -5.57
CA GLN A 64 1.45 -11.83 -6.97
C GLN A 64 2.92 -11.87 -7.36
N GLU A 65 3.24 -12.75 -8.30
CA GLU A 65 4.52 -12.80 -8.97
C GLU A 65 4.43 -12.03 -10.29
N PHE A 66 5.52 -11.39 -10.68
CA PHE A 66 5.56 -10.54 -11.88
C PHE A 66 6.79 -10.88 -12.71
N LEU A 67 6.59 -11.02 -14.03
CA LEU A 67 7.70 -11.18 -14.97
C LEU A 67 8.36 -9.83 -15.31
N PHE A 68 7.56 -8.78 -15.41
CA PHE A 68 7.99 -7.40 -15.65
C PHE A 68 7.11 -6.44 -14.85
N GLY A 69 7.66 -5.30 -14.42
CA GLY A 69 6.89 -4.30 -13.69
C GLY A 69 7.71 -3.10 -13.26
N LYS A 70 7.02 -2.08 -12.76
CA LYS A 70 7.61 -0.97 -12.02
C LYS A 70 7.11 -1.04 -10.60
N PHE A 71 8.03 -1.13 -9.65
CA PHE A 71 7.70 -1.25 -8.23
C PHE A 71 8.29 -0.06 -7.49
N ASP A 72 7.40 0.81 -7.00
CA ASP A 72 7.76 2.01 -6.27
C ASP A 72 7.31 1.87 -4.81
N MET A 73 8.23 2.11 -3.87
CA MET A 73 7.91 2.11 -2.43
C MET A 73 8.46 3.36 -1.75
N LYS A 74 7.63 4.00 -0.93
CA LYS A 74 8.08 5.04 -0.01
C LYS A 74 8.54 4.39 1.29
N ILE A 75 9.84 4.47 1.57
CA ILE A 75 10.46 3.82 2.73
C ILE A 75 10.91 4.88 3.75
N LYS A 76 10.56 4.67 5.02
CA LYS A 76 11.13 5.40 6.16
C LYS A 76 11.99 4.44 6.97
N LEU A 77 13.27 4.76 7.12
CA LEU A 77 14.23 3.93 7.86
C LEU A 77 14.14 4.12 9.38
N VAL A 78 14.71 3.16 10.11
CA VAL A 78 14.82 3.18 11.57
C VAL A 78 15.64 4.41 12.01
N PRO A 79 15.13 5.25 12.93
CA PRO A 79 15.86 6.42 13.40
C PRO A 79 16.93 6.05 14.45
N GLY A 80 17.92 6.93 14.63
CA GLY A 80 18.94 6.79 15.68
C GLY A 80 20.03 5.77 15.35
N ASN A 81 20.57 5.10 16.38
CA ASN A 81 21.60 4.08 16.20
C ASN A 81 21.00 2.80 15.63
N SER A 82 21.37 2.49 14.40
CA SER A 82 20.91 1.33 13.62
C SER A 82 22.08 0.44 13.16
N ALA A 83 23.23 0.51 13.85
CA ALA A 83 24.41 -0.27 13.52
C ALA A 83 24.09 -1.77 13.46
N GLY A 84 24.48 -2.41 12.35
CA GLY A 84 24.24 -3.85 12.12
C GLY A 84 22.81 -4.20 11.67
N THR A 85 21.91 -3.23 11.52
CA THR A 85 20.57 -3.47 10.96
C THR A 85 20.57 -3.33 9.43
N VAL A 86 19.72 -4.11 8.77
CA VAL A 86 19.49 -4.02 7.32
C VAL A 86 17.99 -3.89 7.08
N THR A 87 17.59 -2.88 6.31
CA THR A 87 16.26 -2.79 5.70
C THR A 87 16.41 -3.03 4.21
N ALA A 88 15.77 -4.09 3.70
CA ALA A 88 15.89 -4.50 2.31
C ALA A 88 14.54 -4.41 1.59
N TYR A 89 14.58 -4.02 0.32
CA TYR A 89 13.47 -4.07 -0.61
C TYR A 89 14.03 -4.62 -1.92
N TYR A 90 13.55 -5.80 -2.33
CA TYR A 90 14.08 -6.59 -3.46
C TYR A 90 12.98 -7.41 -4.10
#